data_AF-A0A4Y2CIN4-F1
#
_entry.id   AF-A0A4Y2CIN4-F1
#
_cell.length_a   1.000
_cell.length_b   1.000
_cell.length_c   1.000
_cell.angle_alpha   90.00
_cell.angle_beta   90.00
_cell.angle_gamma   90.00
#
_symmetry.space_group_name_H-M   'P 1'
#
loop_
_entity.id
_entity.type
_entity.pdbx_description
1 polymer ?
#
loop_
_entity_poly.entity_id
_entity_poly.type
_entity_poly.pdbx_seq_one_letter_code
_entity_poly.pdbx_strand_id
1 'polypeptide(L)'
;MIVTKKERFNVKRISPQNVIRAGVVQGSKVGPILFNIFVNDIPSPRNCQTQRCLFADDIAVMSTGTSQTIMEDLNTYLTQLGKWLIQWKIKVNTDKCQAVYFTRRRSKPNPPPYALSTAHPME
;
A
#
# COMPACT_ATOMS: atom_id res chain seq x y z
N MET A 1 -12.23 -0.30 2.19
CA MET A 1 -10.96 0.15 2.81
C MET A 1 -9.96 -0.97 2.66
N ILE A 2 -8.89 -0.78 1.89
CA ILE A 2 -7.75 -1.71 1.84
C ILE A 2 -6.60 -1.03 2.57
N VAL A 3 -6.16 -1.64 3.67
CA VAL A 3 -4.98 -1.20 4.42
C VAL A 3 -3.79 -1.99 3.89
N THR A 4 -2.72 -1.34 3.48
CA THR A 4 -1.46 -2.03 3.14
C THR A 4 -0.39 -1.59 4.11
N LYS A 5 0.25 -2.56 4.77
CA LYS A 5 1.41 -2.34 5.64
C LYS A 5 2.67 -2.75 4.88
N LYS A 6 3.64 -1.86 4.76
CA LYS A 6 4.96 -2.18 4.19
C LYS A 6 5.88 -2.67 5.30
N GLU A 7 6.54 -3.81 5.11
CA GLU A 7 7.52 -4.27 6.09
C GLU A 7 8.81 -3.46 5.97
N ARG A 8 9.26 -2.90 7.10
CA ARG A 8 10.54 -2.20 7.20
C ARG A 8 11.66 -3.22 7.34
N PHE A 9 12.68 -3.12 6.49
CA PHE A 9 13.93 -3.85 6.67
C PHE A 9 14.55 -3.47 8.03
N ASN A 10 14.77 -4.48 8.88
CA ASN A 10 15.40 -4.30 10.19
C ASN A 10 16.89 -4.06 9.99
N VAL A 11 17.39 -2.86 10.34
CA VAL A 11 18.82 -2.54 10.29
C VAL A 11 19.37 -2.56 11.72
N LYS A 12 19.98 -3.68 12.12
CA LYS A 12 20.86 -3.75 13.29
C LYS A 12 22.07 -2.83 13.04
N ARG A 13 22.40 -1.95 14.00
CA ARG A 13 23.71 -1.26 14.03
C ARG A 13 24.82 -2.27 13.87
N ILE A 14 25.92 -1.92 13.17
CA ILE A 14 27.32 -2.28 13.44
C ILE A 14 28.22 -1.66 12.34
N SER A 15 29.22 -0.86 12.74
CA SER A 15 30.46 -0.53 12.01
C SER A 15 31.41 -1.73 11.98
N PRO A 16 32.51 -1.80 11.18
CA PRO A 16 32.80 -1.29 9.84
C PRO A 16 32.70 -2.42 8.78
N GLN A 17 32.56 -2.02 7.51
CA GLN A 17 32.60 -2.85 6.28
C GLN A 17 31.54 -3.95 6.15
N ASN A 18 30.26 -3.56 6.03
CA ASN A 18 29.22 -4.37 5.38
C ASN A 18 28.24 -3.48 4.61
N VAL A 19 27.92 -3.89 3.38
CA VAL A 19 27.28 -3.07 2.33
C VAL A 19 25.81 -2.80 2.63
N ILE A 20 25.42 -1.52 2.70
CA ILE A 20 24.01 -1.10 2.74
C ILE A 20 23.41 -1.29 1.34
N ARG A 21 22.47 -2.23 1.18
CA ARG A 21 21.88 -2.55 -0.13
C ARG A 21 20.59 -1.77 -0.47
N ALA A 22 19.91 -1.19 0.52
CA ALA A 22 18.88 -0.15 0.40
C ALA A 22 18.36 0.23 1.80
N GLY A 23 17.83 1.45 1.97
CA GLY A 23 17.15 1.91 3.20
C GLY A 23 17.92 2.97 4.00
N VAL A 24 17.28 3.47 5.07
CA VAL A 24 17.86 4.47 6.00
C VAL A 24 18.14 3.81 7.35
N VAL A 25 19.18 4.30 8.05
CA VAL A 25 19.54 3.79 9.38
C VAL A 25 18.43 4.07 10.39
N GLN A 26 18.00 3.04 11.13
CA GLN A 26 17.02 3.19 12.19
C GLN A 26 17.53 4.12 13.29
N GLY A 27 16.66 5.01 13.79
CA GLY A 27 17.03 6.05 14.75
C GLY A 27 17.67 7.29 14.12
N SER A 28 17.80 7.35 12.79
CA SER A 28 18.19 8.58 12.09
C SER A 28 17.08 9.63 12.20
N LYS A 29 17.45 10.85 12.60
CA LYS A 29 16.55 12.02 12.57
C LYS A 29 16.11 12.39 11.15
N VAL A 30 16.91 12.03 10.15
CA VAL A 30 16.66 12.35 8.73
C VAL A 30 15.85 11.24 8.04
N GLY A 31 15.80 10.03 8.61
CA GLY A 31 15.06 8.89 8.06
C GLY A 31 13.59 9.20 7.74
N PRO A 32 12.81 9.81 8.65
CA PRO A 32 11.42 10.19 8.38
C PRO A 32 11.27 11.19 7.23
N ILE A 33 12.19 12.16 7.11
CA ILE A 33 12.17 13.17 6.04
C ILE A 33 12.43 12.50 4.69
N LEU A 34 13.45 11.64 4.61
CA LEU A 34 13.76 10.88 3.40
C LEU A 34 12.63 9.93 3.01
N PHE A 35 11.94 9.35 4.00
CA PHE A 35 10.76 8.53 3.74
C PHE A 35 9.64 9.35 3.08
N ASN A 36 9.36 10.56 3.58
CA ASN A 36 8.35 11.44 2.98
C ASN A 36 8.70 11.82 1.54
N ILE A 37 9.97 12.13 1.26
CA ILE A 37 10.45 12.42 -0.10
C ILE A 37 10.28 11.18 -1.00
N PHE A 38 10.64 10.00 -0.49
CA PHE A 38 10.56 8.74 -1.24
C PHE A 38 9.14 8.37 -1.65
N VAL A 39 8.12 8.71 -0.84
CA VAL A 39 6.72 8.44 -1.17
C VAL A 39 6.01 9.62 -1.85
N ASN A 40 6.68 10.74 -2.11
CA ASN A 40 6.02 11.97 -2.54
C ASN A 40 5.33 11.86 -3.93
N ASP A 41 5.79 10.96 -4.78
CA ASP A 41 5.27 10.74 -6.14
C ASP A 41 4.22 9.62 -6.22
N ILE A 42 3.78 9.08 -5.09
CA ILE A 42 2.76 8.03 -5.06
C ILE A 42 1.49 8.48 -5.82
N PRO A 43 0.93 7.65 -6.72
CA PRO A 43 -0.13 8.08 -7.63
C PRO A 43 -1.41 8.48 -6.90
N SER A 44 -1.96 9.65 -7.23
CA SER A 44 -3.24 10.13 -6.72
C SER A 44 -4.42 9.46 -7.43
N PRO A 45 -5.54 9.22 -6.74
CA PRO A 45 -6.77 8.77 -7.39
C PRO A 45 -7.23 9.76 -8.47
N ARG A 46 -7.82 9.23 -9.56
CA ARG A 46 -8.27 10.04 -10.71
C ARG A 46 -9.72 10.52 -10.60
N ASN A 47 -10.44 10.07 -9.57
CA ASN A 47 -11.83 10.41 -9.33
C ASN A 47 -12.01 10.90 -7.88
N CYS A 48 -13.12 11.59 -7.61
CA CYS A 48 -13.39 12.15 -6.29
C CYS A 48 -13.96 11.12 -5.30
N GLN A 49 -14.47 10.00 -5.79
CA GLN A 49 -15.04 8.91 -5.00
C GLN A 49 -13.95 8.13 -4.26
N THR A 50 -12.77 8.04 -4.85
CA THR A 50 -11.63 7.28 -4.31
C THR A 50 -10.69 8.20 -3.56
N GLN A 51 -10.37 7.83 -2.33
CA GLN A 51 -9.45 8.54 -1.46
C GLN A 51 -8.31 7.63 -1.06
N ARG A 52 -7.11 8.22 -1.00
CA ARG A 52 -5.91 7.61 -0.45
C ARG A 52 -5.52 8.36 0.83
N CYS A 53 -5.30 7.62 1.90
CA CYS A 53 -4.73 8.13 3.15
C CYS A 53 -3.38 7.47 3.39
N LEU A 54 -2.39 8.27 3.80
CA LEU A 54 -1.03 7.82 4.07
C LEU A 54 -0.64 8.19 5.49
N PHE A 55 -0.04 7.25 6.22
CA PHE A 55 0.58 7.52 7.50
C PHE A 55 1.79 6.62 7.68
N ALA A 56 2.99 7.20 7.66
CA ALA A 56 4.23 6.44 7.62
C ALA A 56 4.17 5.33 6.54
N ASP A 57 4.43 4.08 6.90
CA ASP A 57 4.39 2.92 6.00
C ASP A 57 2.99 2.32 5.76
N ASP A 58 1.95 2.88 6.36
CA ASP A 58 0.57 2.44 6.17
C ASP A 58 -0.13 3.28 5.09
N ILE A 59 -0.81 2.58 4.18
CA ILE A 59 -1.63 3.18 3.12
C ILE A 59 -3.05 2.64 3.25
N ALA A 60 -4.03 3.52 3.27
CA ALA A 60 -5.44 3.16 3.19
C ALA A 60 -6.05 3.69 1.89
N VAL A 61 -6.75 2.81 1.16
CA VAL A 61 -7.52 3.18 -0.04
C VAL A 61 -9.00 2.92 0.21
N MET A 62 -9.83 3.91 -0.08
CA MET A 62 -11.28 3.87 0.12
C MET A 62 -11.98 4.41 -1.11
N SER A 63 -13.11 3.83 -1.48
CA SER A 63 -14.01 4.37 -2.50
C SER A 63 -15.46 4.28 -2.01
N THR A 64 -16.31 5.18 -2.50
CA THR A 64 -17.73 5.28 -2.15
C THR A 64 -18.60 5.28 -3.40
N GLY A 65 -19.78 4.66 -3.33
CA GLY A 65 -20.68 4.54 -4.47
C GLY A 65 -21.48 3.24 -4.45
N THR A 66 -21.90 2.80 -5.64
CA THR A 66 -22.52 1.49 -5.83
C THR A 66 -21.46 0.39 -5.72
N SER A 67 -21.87 -0.86 -5.44
CA SER A 67 -20.93 -1.98 -5.38
C SER A 67 -20.08 -2.13 -6.65
N GLN A 68 -20.70 -1.91 -7.82
CA GLN A 68 -20.03 -2.01 -9.11
C GLN A 68 -18.98 -0.90 -9.27
N THR A 69 -19.39 0.35 -9.07
CA THR A 69 -18.49 1.51 -9.23
C THR A 69 -17.35 1.47 -8.23
N ILE A 70 -17.61 1.09 -6.96
CA ILE A 70 -16.55 0.93 -5.95
C ILE A 70 -15.52 -0.09 -6.41
N MET A 71 -15.95 -1.21 -6.99
CA MET A 71 -15.04 -2.27 -7.40
C MET A 71 -14.19 -1.84 -8.59
N GLU A 72 -14.79 -1.20 -9.58
CA GLU A 72 -14.09 -0.63 -10.74
C GLU A 72 -13.06 0.44 -10.32
N ASP A 73 -13.47 1.37 -9.46
CA ASP A 73 -12.63 2.46 -8.95
C ASP A 73 -11.43 1.93 -8.15
N LEU A 74 -11.69 1.02 -7.21
CA LEU A 74 -10.64 0.42 -6.39
C LEU A 74 -9.67 -0.40 -7.25
N ASN A 75 -10.16 -1.26 -8.15
CA ASN A 75 -9.29 -2.06 -9.01
C ASN A 75 -8.43 -1.18 -9.93
N THR A 76 -9.01 -0.12 -10.48
CA THR A 76 -8.30 0.86 -11.32
C THR A 76 -7.19 1.55 -10.53
N TYR A 77 -7.48 1.96 -9.30
CA TYR A 77 -6.50 2.61 -8.45
C TYR A 77 -5.40 1.64 -7.95
N LEU A 78 -5.78 0.45 -7.48
CA LEU A 78 -4.85 -0.57 -7.00
C LEU A 78 -3.90 -1.05 -8.09
N THR A 79 -4.36 -1.09 -9.35
CA THR A 79 -3.50 -1.40 -10.50
C THR A 79 -2.43 -0.32 -10.70
N GLN A 80 -2.79 0.96 -10.58
CA GLN A 80 -1.83 2.07 -10.66
C GLN A 80 -0.86 2.05 -9.48
N LEU A 81 -1.37 1.82 -8.27
CA LEU A 81 -0.56 1.68 -7.07
C LEU A 81 0.40 0.49 -7.18
N GLY A 82 -0.05 -0.66 -7.69
CA GLY A 82 0.76 -1.86 -7.91
C GLY A 82 1.94 -1.59 -8.84
N LYS A 83 1.72 -0.90 -9.95
CA LYS A 83 2.79 -0.48 -10.87
C LYS A 83 3.83 0.41 -10.17
N TRP A 84 3.37 1.39 -9.39
CA TRP A 84 4.24 2.27 -8.62
C TRP A 84 5.05 1.50 -7.55
N LEU A 85 4.41 0.57 -6.83
CA LEU A 85 5.09 -0.28 -5.83
C LEU A 85 6.20 -1.13 -6.48
N ILE A 86 5.96 -1.70 -7.65
CA ILE A 86 6.96 -2.47 -8.41
C ILE A 86 8.11 -1.56 -8.84
N GLN A 87 7.80 -0.40 -9.44
CA GLN A 87 8.78 0.57 -9.89
C GLN A 87 9.72 1.01 -8.75
N TRP A 88 9.16 1.27 -7.57
CA TRP A 88 9.91 1.68 -6.38
C TRP A 88 10.44 0.51 -5.53
N LYS A 89 10.31 -0.73 -6.02
CA LYS A 89 10.78 -1.97 -5.37
C LYS A 89 10.26 -2.10 -3.93
N ILE A 90 9.01 -1.73 -3.73
CA ILE A 90 8.31 -1.76 -2.45
C ILE A 90 7.61 -3.10 -2.29
N LYS A 91 8.04 -3.87 -1.28
CA LYS A 91 7.35 -5.10 -0.89
C LYS A 91 6.15 -4.78 0.00
N VAL A 92 4.97 -5.23 -0.40
CA VAL A 92 3.75 -5.19 0.41
C VAL A 92 3.71 -6.39 1.35
N ASN A 93 3.36 -6.18 2.62
CA ASN A 93 3.04 -7.29 3.53
C ASN A 93 1.57 -7.66 3.35
N THR A 94 1.33 -8.66 2.49
CA THR A 94 -0.01 -9.13 2.12
C THR A 94 -0.78 -9.70 3.31
N ASP A 95 -0.09 -10.29 4.28
CA ASP A 95 -0.71 -10.89 5.48
C ASP A 95 -1.34 -9.82 6.39
N LYS A 96 -0.81 -8.61 6.34
CA LYS A 96 -1.33 -7.45 7.08
C LYS A 96 -2.32 -6.64 6.24
N CYS A 97 -2.59 -7.03 5.00
CA CYS A 97 -3.54 -6.35 4.15
C CYS A 97 -4.97 -6.86 4.40
N GLN A 98 -5.92 -5.94 4.55
CA GLN A 98 -7.31 -6.29 4.80
C GLN A 98 -8.25 -5.43 3.96
N ALA A 99 -9.25 -6.06 3.35
CA ALA A 99 -10.34 -5.38 2.66
C ALA A 99 -11.59 -5.34 3.54
N VAL A 100 -12.08 -4.13 3.83
CA VAL A 100 -13.27 -3.90 4.66
C VAL A 100 -14.36 -3.20 3.86
N TYR A 101 -15.59 -3.71 4.00
CA TYR A 101 -16.80 -3.19 3.38
C TYR A 101 -17.72 -2.54 4.41
N PHE A 102 -18.14 -1.31 4.13
CA PHE A 102 -19.15 -0.61 4.91
C PHE A 102 -20.41 -0.48 4.04
N THR A 103 -21.50 -1.10 4.48
CA THR A 103 -22.78 -1.06 3.77
C THR A 103 -23.93 -1.09 4.75
N ARG A 104 -25.03 -0.43 4.39
CA ARG A 104 -26.31 -0.53 5.11
C ARG A 104 -27.11 -1.78 4.70
N ARG A 105 -26.70 -2.48 3.64
CA ARG A 105 -27.34 -3.72 3.19
C ARG A 105 -27.04 -4.83 4.19
N ARG A 106 -28.05 -5.65 4.50
CA ARG A 106 -27.87 -6.83 5.36
C ARG A 106 -27.12 -7.98 4.67
N SER A 107 -27.09 -7.99 3.33
CA SER A 107 -26.31 -8.94 2.53
C SER A 107 -24.88 -8.43 2.30
N LYS A 108 -23.89 -9.31 2.51
CA LYS A 108 -22.48 -9.01 2.27
C LYS A 108 -22.22 -8.97 0.75
N PRO A 109 -21.62 -7.90 0.20
CA PRO A 109 -21.16 -7.92 -1.18
C PRO A 109 -19.99 -8.92 -1.34
N ASN A 110 -19.83 -9.46 -2.54
CA ASN A 110 -18.67 -10.30 -2.86
C ASN A 110 -17.37 -9.50 -2.67
N PRO A 111 -16.30 -10.12 -2.14
CA PRO A 111 -15.00 -9.48 -1.99
C PRO A 111 -14.44 -9.06 -3.36
N PRO A 112 -13.54 -8.07 -3.43
CA PRO A 112 -13.00 -7.63 -4.70
C PRO A 112 -12.06 -8.73 -5.19
N PRO A 113 -12.02 -9.01 -6.51
CA PRO A 113 -11.15 -10.05 -7.05
C PRO A 113 -9.66 -9.80 -6.76
N TYR A 114 -9.28 -8.54 -6.50
CA TYR A 114 -7.92 -8.13 -6.13
C TYR A 114 -7.79 -7.70 -4.66
N ALA A 115 -8.37 -8.47 -3.74
CA ALA A 115 -7.71 -8.55 -2.44
C ALA A 115 -6.27 -9.00 -2.72
N LEU A 116 -5.26 -8.26 -2.26
CA LEU A 116 -3.83 -8.53 -2.48
C LEU A 116 -3.36 -9.88 -1.88
N SER A 117 -4.28 -10.82 -1.57
CA SER A 117 -4.03 -12.15 -1.02
C SER A 117 -3.92 -13.24 -2.10
N THR A 118 -4.07 -12.94 -3.38
CA THR A 118 -3.68 -13.86 -4.47
C THR A 118 -2.48 -13.28 -5.20
N ALA A 119 -1.35 -13.20 -4.49
CA ALA A 119 -0.09 -13.50 -5.15
C ALA A 119 -0.19 -14.97 -5.58
N HIS A 120 -0.55 -15.21 -6.84
CA HIS A 120 -0.04 -16.40 -7.49
C HIS A 120 1.48 -16.39 -7.29
N PRO A 121 2.11 -17.52 -6.92
CA PRO A 121 3.54 -17.66 -7.11
C PRO A 121 3.77 -17.44 -8.61
N MET A 122 4.32 -16.29 -8.96
CA MET A 122 4.88 -16.10 -10.29
C MET A 122 6.23 -16.81 -10.23
N GLU A 123 6.31 -17.99 -10.85
CA GLU A 123 7.58 -18.55 -11.33
C GLU A 123 8.35 -17.50 -12.16
#